data_AF-A0A1A0RFK7-F1
#
_entry.id   AF-A0A1A0RFK7-F1
#
_cell.length_a   1.000
_cell.length_b   1.000
_cell.length_c   1.000
_cell.angle_alpha   90.00
_cell.angle_beta   90.00
_cell.angle_gamma   90.00
#
_symmetry.space_group_name_H-M   'P 1'
#
loop_
_entity.id
_entity.type
_entity.pdbx_description
1 polymer ?
#
loop_
_entity_poly.entity_id
_entity_poly.type
_entity_poly.pdbx_seq_one_letter_code
_entity_poly.pdbx_strand_id
1 'polypeptide(L)'
;MGRHALASPSQRKLPAVAAAILAPVAAFFASGGDSHPYPAEHLSKPIAQPAAPEAAPCCMEIVSASAPSASPPSVQTLSLSAGQAEPAIAASRWRVINIPQLLPIGIAPERGLQVKTILAARSVHADFPEIREIGGVRPDALRWHPNGLALDVMIPNPSSAAGIALGNRIVAYALKNADRFALQDAIWRGTYYTPGGGAQSGGYGHYDHVHLTTKGGGYPTGGELYLR
;
A
#
# COMPACT_ATOMS: atom_id res chain seq x y z
N MET A 1 21.09 40.54 70.46
CA MET A 1 20.26 39.76 69.50
C MET A 1 21.23 39.03 68.59
N GLY A 2 21.75 37.85 68.94
CA GLY A 2 21.09 36.55 68.87
C GLY A 2 21.92 35.68 67.93
N ARG A 3 22.77 34.81 68.51
CA ARG A 3 23.59 33.80 67.80
C ARG A 3 22.65 32.77 67.14
N HIS A 4 23.12 31.99 66.17
CA HIS A 4 23.07 30.51 66.18
C HIS A 4 23.69 29.93 64.90
N ALA A 5 24.56 28.94 65.11
CA ALA A 5 25.21 28.10 64.12
C ALA A 5 24.28 26.96 63.67
N LEU A 6 24.52 26.39 62.48
CA LEU A 6 23.91 25.13 62.06
C LEU A 6 24.98 24.16 61.55
N ALA A 7 24.81 22.93 62.00
CA ALA A 7 25.72 21.79 61.91
C ALA A 7 25.56 20.99 60.61
N SER A 8 26.62 20.25 60.29
CA SER A 8 26.72 19.13 59.33
C SER A 8 26.76 17.80 60.13
N PRO A 9 26.83 16.60 59.54
CA PRO A 9 26.02 15.96 58.48
C PRO A 9 25.39 14.64 59.01
N SER A 10 24.53 13.97 58.23
CA SER A 10 24.22 12.55 58.47
C SER A 10 23.97 11.80 57.17
N GLN A 11 24.96 11.02 56.76
CA GLN A 11 24.84 9.96 55.76
C GLN A 11 24.05 8.80 56.37
N ARG A 12 22.92 8.43 55.76
CA ARG A 12 22.22 7.18 56.06
C ARG A 12 22.60 6.13 55.03
N LYS A 13 23.30 5.10 55.49
CA LYS A 13 23.57 3.85 54.77
C LYS A 13 22.30 3.00 54.78
N LEU A 14 21.95 2.38 53.65
CA LEU A 14 20.95 1.31 53.57
C LEU A 14 21.66 -0.03 53.29
N PRO A 15 21.21 -1.13 53.92
CA PRO A 15 21.95 -2.39 53.98
C PRO A 15 21.74 -3.29 52.76
N ALA A 16 22.79 -4.05 52.44
CA ALA A 16 22.80 -5.16 51.50
C ALA A 16 21.86 -6.29 51.94
N VAL A 17 21.08 -6.81 51.01
CA VAL A 17 20.39 -8.10 51.16
C VAL A 17 20.64 -8.95 49.90
N ALA A 18 21.43 -10.00 50.16
CA ALA A 18 21.48 -11.34 49.56
C ALA A 18 21.00 -11.55 48.12
N ALA A 19 21.97 -11.97 47.31
CA ALA A 19 21.77 -12.71 46.06
C ALA A 19 21.06 -14.05 46.32
N ALA A 20 20.02 -14.35 45.54
CA ALA A 20 19.50 -15.69 45.36
C ALA A 20 19.76 -16.10 43.90
N ILE A 21 20.73 -17.00 43.73
CA ILE A 21 21.04 -17.71 42.50
C ILE A 21 20.01 -18.85 42.38
N LEU A 22 19.15 -18.81 41.36
CA LEU A 22 18.40 -19.98 40.91
C LEU A 22 18.83 -20.27 39.46
N ALA A 23 19.67 -21.31 39.34
CA ALA A 23 20.12 -21.86 38.07
C ALA A 23 18.96 -22.64 37.39
N PRO A 24 18.99 -22.78 36.05
CA PRO A 24 17.86 -23.23 35.25
C PRO A 24 17.69 -24.76 35.26
N VAL A 25 16.43 -25.20 35.29
CA VAL A 25 16.03 -26.59 35.02
C VAL A 25 16.15 -26.82 33.51
N ALA A 26 17.07 -27.68 33.11
CA ALA A 26 17.21 -28.15 31.73
C ALA A 26 16.08 -29.12 31.39
N ALA A 27 15.14 -28.69 30.53
CA ALA A 27 14.20 -29.60 29.88
C ALA A 27 14.85 -30.12 28.59
N PHE A 28 15.25 -31.39 28.58
CA PHE A 28 15.61 -32.10 27.35
C PHE A 28 14.31 -32.45 26.60
N PHE A 29 14.03 -31.74 25.50
CA PHE A 29 13.10 -32.23 24.49
C PHE A 29 13.89 -33.04 23.47
N ALA A 30 13.67 -34.35 23.44
CA ALA A 30 14.10 -35.20 22.35
C ALA A 30 13.16 -34.97 21.16
N SER A 31 13.64 -34.29 20.11
CA SER A 31 12.97 -34.22 18.81
C SER A 31 13.32 -35.48 18.02
N GLY A 32 12.37 -36.41 17.88
CA GLY A 32 12.46 -37.47 16.88
C GLY A 32 12.15 -36.88 15.50
N GLY A 33 13.15 -36.85 14.61
CA GLY A 33 12.94 -36.54 13.21
C GLY A 33 12.82 -37.82 12.40
N ASP A 34 11.62 -38.18 11.97
CA ASP A 34 11.44 -39.15 10.90
C ASP A 34 11.64 -38.43 9.57
N SER A 35 12.78 -38.73 8.94
CA SER A 35 13.06 -38.35 7.57
C SER A 35 12.72 -39.55 6.68
N HIS A 36 11.56 -39.49 6.03
CA HIS A 36 11.27 -40.40 4.93
C HIS A 36 12.04 -39.96 3.68
N PRO A 37 12.95 -40.81 3.13
CA PRO A 37 13.51 -40.57 1.81
C PRO A 37 12.50 -41.01 0.76
N TYR A 38 12.00 -40.09 -0.05
CA TYR A 38 11.41 -40.43 -1.33
C TYR A 38 12.54 -40.69 -2.33
N PRO A 39 12.62 -41.89 -2.96
CA PRO A 39 13.55 -42.09 -4.05
C PRO A 39 13.03 -41.37 -5.30
N ALA A 40 13.88 -40.49 -5.82
CA ALA A 40 13.88 -40.14 -7.23
C ALA A 40 14.60 -41.25 -8.00
N GLU A 41 13.98 -41.80 -9.05
CA GLU A 41 14.72 -42.41 -10.15
C GLU A 41 14.09 -42.01 -11.50
N HIS A 42 15.02 -41.63 -12.38
CA HIS A 42 14.93 -41.22 -13.77
C HIS A 42 14.80 -42.44 -14.71
N LEU A 43 14.09 -42.28 -15.84
CA LEU A 43 14.40 -42.86 -17.18
C LEU A 43 13.30 -42.36 -18.16
N SER A 44 13.47 -41.30 -18.98
CA SER A 44 14.15 -41.23 -20.31
C SER A 44 13.90 -42.47 -21.18
N LYS A 45 13.39 -42.50 -22.43
CA LYS A 45 12.98 -41.60 -23.57
C LYS A 45 12.42 -42.58 -24.69
N PRO A 46 12.09 -42.26 -25.98
CA PRO A 46 11.44 -41.14 -26.69
C PRO A 46 10.27 -41.58 -27.67
N ILE A 47 9.77 -40.61 -28.48
CA ILE A 47 9.04 -40.68 -29.79
C ILE A 47 7.50 -40.76 -29.65
N ALA A 48 6.66 -39.83 -30.14
CA ALA A 48 6.66 -39.07 -31.40
C ALA A 48 6.03 -37.66 -31.27
N GLN A 49 6.39 -36.76 -32.19
CA GLN A 49 5.70 -35.52 -32.59
C GLN A 49 5.24 -35.68 -34.07
N PRO A 50 4.45 -34.79 -34.71
CA PRO A 50 3.87 -33.51 -34.25
C PRO A 50 2.37 -33.31 -34.58
N ALA A 51 1.69 -32.38 -33.89
CA ALA A 51 0.49 -31.73 -34.42
C ALA A 51 0.53 -30.23 -34.06
N ALA A 52 0.03 -29.43 -35.01
CA ALA A 52 0.31 -28.01 -35.28
C ALA A 52 -0.23 -27.00 -34.22
N PRO A 53 0.22 -25.72 -34.26
CA PRO A 53 -0.04 -24.73 -33.23
C PRO A 53 -1.35 -23.97 -33.47
N GLU A 54 -2.19 -23.86 -32.43
CA GLU A 54 -3.28 -22.88 -32.37
C GLU A 54 -2.71 -21.54 -31.88
N ALA A 55 -2.72 -20.55 -32.77
CA ALA A 55 -2.28 -19.19 -32.50
C ALA A 55 -3.36 -18.40 -31.75
N ALA A 56 -2.94 -17.63 -30.75
CA ALA A 56 -3.75 -16.63 -30.07
C ALA A 56 -4.27 -15.56 -31.06
N PRO A 57 -5.48 -15.01 -30.87
CA PRO A 57 -5.91 -13.84 -31.63
C PRO A 57 -5.31 -12.58 -30.97
N CYS A 58 -4.03 -12.34 -31.22
CA CYS A 58 -3.42 -11.03 -31.04
C CYS A 58 -3.38 -10.37 -32.41
N CYS A 59 -4.36 -9.52 -32.73
CA CYS A 59 -4.32 -8.41 -33.69
C CYS A 59 -5.74 -7.84 -33.87
N MET A 60 -6.01 -6.66 -33.30
CA MET A 60 -7.16 -5.84 -33.71
C MET A 60 -6.70 -5.05 -34.94
N GLU A 61 -7.30 -5.32 -36.10
CA GLU A 61 -7.08 -4.56 -37.33
C GLU A 61 -8.23 -3.56 -37.52
N ILE A 62 -7.90 -2.27 -37.55
CA ILE A 62 -8.86 -1.20 -37.79
C ILE A 62 -8.94 -1.00 -39.30
N VAL A 63 -9.98 -1.54 -39.92
CA VAL A 63 -10.29 -1.33 -41.34
C VAL A 63 -10.95 0.03 -41.50
N SER A 64 -10.28 0.94 -42.20
CA SER A 64 -10.85 2.23 -42.58
C SER A 64 -11.88 2.03 -43.70
N ALA A 65 -13.13 2.44 -43.49
CA ALA A 65 -14.17 2.38 -44.51
C ALA A 65 -13.87 3.39 -45.63
N SER A 66 -13.65 2.90 -46.85
CA SER A 66 -13.59 3.75 -48.04
C SER A 66 -14.97 4.31 -48.36
N ALA A 67 -15.06 5.63 -48.55
CA ALA A 67 -16.25 6.32 -49.03
C ALA A 67 -16.58 5.91 -50.49
N PRO A 68 -17.86 5.92 -50.90
CA PRO A 68 -18.23 5.52 -52.25
C PRO A 68 -17.80 6.58 -53.28
N SER A 69 -17.12 6.11 -54.33
CA SER A 69 -16.82 6.90 -55.54
C SER A 69 -18.10 7.12 -56.35
N ALA A 70 -18.38 8.39 -56.69
CA ALA A 70 -19.40 8.77 -57.66
C ALA A 70 -18.71 9.23 -58.96
N SER A 71 -19.24 8.81 -60.12
CA SER A 71 -18.82 9.28 -61.45
C SER A 71 -19.60 10.55 -61.88
N PRO A 72 -19.05 11.46 -62.71
CA PRO A 72 -19.65 12.75 -63.09
C PRO A 72 -20.28 12.68 -64.51
N PRO A 73 -20.68 13.80 -65.19
CA PRO A 73 -20.85 15.20 -64.80
C PRO A 73 -22.22 15.82 -65.23
N SER A 74 -22.55 17.03 -64.74
CA SER A 74 -23.23 18.08 -65.54
C SER A 74 -23.08 19.44 -64.85
N VAL A 75 -22.56 20.40 -65.61
CA VAL A 75 -22.17 21.75 -65.20
C VAL A 75 -23.39 22.67 -65.25
N GLN A 76 -23.70 23.38 -64.16
CA GLN A 76 -24.22 24.75 -64.24
C GLN A 76 -23.63 25.59 -63.10
N THR A 77 -22.90 26.61 -63.52
CA THR A 77 -22.24 27.63 -62.72
C THR A 77 -23.23 28.69 -62.25
N LEU A 78 -23.32 28.92 -60.94
CA LEU A 78 -23.69 30.23 -60.41
C LEU A 78 -22.73 30.60 -59.28
N SER A 79 -21.99 31.67 -59.55
CA SER A 79 -21.00 32.28 -58.69
C SER A 79 -21.69 33.10 -57.61
N LEU A 80 -21.46 32.78 -56.33
CA LEU A 80 -21.53 33.75 -55.24
C LEU A 80 -20.27 33.60 -54.39
N SER A 81 -19.51 34.68 -54.35
CA SER A 81 -18.37 34.90 -53.48
C SER A 81 -18.77 34.72 -52.01
N ALA A 82 -18.24 33.67 -51.38
CA ALA A 82 -18.12 33.58 -49.93
C ALA A 82 -16.65 33.24 -49.66
N GLY A 83 -15.99 34.13 -48.90
CA GLY A 83 -14.57 34.04 -48.60
C GLY A 83 -14.19 32.65 -48.08
N GLN A 84 -12.98 32.23 -48.43
CA GLN A 84 -12.37 30.98 -48.02
C GLN A 84 -12.38 30.86 -46.49
N ALA A 85 -13.43 30.24 -45.95
CA ALA A 85 -13.36 29.57 -44.67
C ALA A 85 -12.95 28.14 -44.99
N GLU A 86 -11.63 27.92 -45.01
CA GLU A 86 -11.06 26.60 -44.75
C GLU A 86 -11.87 25.98 -43.61
N PRO A 87 -12.37 24.73 -43.73
CA PRO A 87 -12.83 24.02 -42.56
C PRO A 87 -11.58 23.81 -41.72
N ALA A 88 -11.34 24.72 -40.78
CA ALA A 88 -10.45 24.47 -39.67
C ALA A 88 -11.02 23.22 -39.00
N ILE A 89 -10.51 22.05 -39.38
CA ILE A 89 -10.68 20.83 -38.63
C ILE A 89 -10.17 21.21 -37.26
N ALA A 90 -11.10 21.49 -36.36
CA ALA A 90 -10.82 21.78 -34.98
C ALA A 90 -10.17 20.50 -34.45
N ALA A 91 -8.84 20.44 -34.51
CA ALA A 91 -8.07 19.42 -33.85
C ALA A 91 -8.56 19.44 -32.41
N SER A 92 -9.25 18.37 -32.02
CA SER A 92 -9.69 18.18 -30.64
C SER A 92 -8.42 18.22 -29.81
N ARG A 93 -8.18 19.36 -29.16
CA ARG A 93 -7.07 19.49 -28.22
C ARG A 93 -7.43 18.56 -27.07
N TRP A 94 -6.90 17.34 -27.12
CA TRP A 94 -7.03 16.36 -26.05
C TRP A 94 -6.37 16.98 -24.81
N ARG A 95 -7.18 17.67 -24.01
CA ARG A 95 -6.75 18.14 -22.70
C ARG A 95 -6.93 16.94 -21.78
N VAL A 96 -5.82 16.45 -21.25
CA VAL A 96 -5.87 15.56 -20.09
C VAL A 96 -6.35 16.43 -18.93
N ILE A 97 -7.67 16.51 -18.76
CA ILE A 97 -8.27 17.05 -17.56
C ILE A 97 -8.16 15.91 -16.55
N ASN A 98 -7.34 16.11 -15.51
CA ASN A 98 -7.30 15.20 -14.38
C ASN A 98 -8.58 15.41 -13.57
N ILE A 99 -9.67 14.77 -14.00
CA ILE A 99 -10.94 14.80 -13.28
C ILE A 99 -10.72 13.94 -12.02
N PRO A 100 -10.84 14.51 -10.81
CA PRO A 100 -10.64 13.74 -9.59
C PRO A 100 -11.68 12.61 -9.54
N GLN A 101 -11.19 11.37 -9.41
CA GLN A 101 -12.05 10.20 -9.36
C GLN A 101 -12.46 9.91 -7.92
N LEU A 102 -13.74 9.65 -7.67
CA LEU A 102 -14.22 9.22 -6.36
C LEU A 102 -13.71 7.80 -6.05
N LEU A 103 -13.09 7.64 -4.89
CA LEU A 103 -12.68 6.34 -4.36
C LEU A 103 -13.89 5.66 -3.71
N PRO A 104 -14.29 4.46 -4.19
CA PRO A 104 -15.36 3.69 -3.59
C PRO A 104 -14.96 3.24 -2.17
N ILE A 105 -15.95 2.77 -1.40
CA ILE A 105 -15.70 2.08 -0.13
C ILE A 105 -14.76 0.90 -0.40
N GLY A 106 -13.71 0.79 0.40
CA GLY A 106 -12.73 -0.27 0.29
C GLY A 106 -13.03 -1.46 1.20
N ILE A 107 -12.05 -2.36 1.30
CA ILE A 107 -12.10 -3.55 2.16
C ILE A 107 -11.85 -3.28 3.65
N ALA A 108 -11.36 -2.10 4.01
CA ALA A 108 -11.10 -1.74 5.40
C ALA A 108 -12.43 -1.47 6.15
N PRO A 109 -12.59 -1.91 7.41
CA PRO A 109 -13.72 -1.51 8.23
C PRO A 109 -13.60 -0.02 8.58
N GLU A 110 -14.37 0.84 7.90
CA GLU A 110 -14.27 2.30 8.06
C GLU A 110 -14.94 2.83 9.35
N ARG A 111 -15.72 2.00 10.03
CA ARG A 111 -16.39 2.41 11.29
C ARG A 111 -15.34 2.78 12.33
N GLY A 112 -15.42 4.04 12.78
CA GLY A 112 -14.52 4.61 13.78
C GLY A 112 -13.15 5.03 13.22
N LEU A 113 -12.88 4.87 11.92
CA LEU A 113 -11.71 5.49 11.29
C LEU A 113 -11.94 6.98 11.10
N GLN A 114 -10.85 7.74 11.13
CA GLN A 114 -10.88 9.18 10.81
C GLN A 114 -10.75 9.44 9.31
N VAL A 115 -11.19 10.61 8.87
CA VAL A 115 -11.28 10.99 7.45
C VAL A 115 -9.99 10.70 6.67
N LYS A 116 -8.83 11.12 7.18
CA LYS A 116 -7.55 10.86 6.48
C LYS A 116 -7.13 9.40 6.51
N THR A 117 -7.46 8.67 7.56
CA THR A 117 -7.24 7.21 7.64
C THR A 117 -8.12 6.47 6.63
N ILE A 118 -9.38 6.87 6.46
CA ILE A 118 -10.28 6.33 5.42
C ILE A 118 -9.74 6.62 4.03
N LEU A 119 -9.28 7.86 3.78
CA LEU A 119 -8.66 8.23 2.52
C LEU A 119 -7.45 7.34 2.19
N ALA A 120 -6.58 7.10 3.17
CA ALA A 120 -5.42 6.22 3.00
C ALA A 120 -5.87 4.77 2.69
N ALA A 121 -6.82 4.22 3.46
CA ALA A 121 -7.33 2.87 3.27
C ALA A 121 -7.93 2.64 1.88
N ARG A 122 -8.81 3.54 1.44
CA ARG A 122 -9.44 3.47 0.11
C ARG A 122 -8.42 3.63 -1.01
N SER A 123 -7.44 4.52 -0.82
CA SER A 123 -6.38 4.74 -1.81
C SER A 123 -5.48 3.51 -1.95
N VAL A 124 -5.09 2.89 -0.84
CA VAL A 124 -4.33 1.63 -0.84
C VAL A 124 -5.13 0.53 -1.52
N HIS A 125 -6.40 0.35 -1.18
CA HIS A 125 -7.23 -0.68 -1.80
C HIS A 125 -7.38 -0.49 -3.33
N ALA A 126 -7.51 0.76 -3.78
CA ALA A 126 -7.64 1.07 -5.20
C ALA A 126 -6.34 0.89 -6.00
N ASP A 127 -5.18 1.00 -5.35
CA ASP A 127 -3.86 0.94 -6.01
C ASP A 127 -3.17 -0.41 -5.87
N PHE A 128 -3.57 -1.20 -4.88
CA PHE A 128 -3.02 -2.52 -4.56
C PHE A 128 -4.15 -3.55 -4.46
N PRO A 129 -4.81 -3.91 -5.57
CA PRO A 129 -5.94 -4.85 -5.58
C PRO A 129 -5.57 -6.27 -5.12
N GLU A 130 -4.27 -6.60 -5.05
CA GLU A 130 -3.77 -7.84 -4.45
C GLU A 130 -3.93 -7.89 -2.92
N ILE A 131 -4.12 -6.74 -2.26
CA ILE A 131 -4.41 -6.67 -0.82
C ILE A 131 -5.86 -7.09 -0.58
N ARG A 132 -6.04 -8.10 0.27
CA ARG A 132 -7.36 -8.70 0.58
C ARG A 132 -7.90 -8.34 1.94
N GLU A 133 -7.06 -7.81 2.82
CA GLU A 133 -7.43 -7.42 4.18
C GLU A 133 -6.69 -6.14 4.59
N ILE A 134 -7.44 -5.22 5.19
CA ILE A 134 -6.89 -4.02 5.83
C ILE A 134 -7.55 -3.91 7.20
N GLY A 135 -6.75 -4.05 8.25
CA GLY A 135 -7.16 -3.80 9.64
C GLY A 135 -7.32 -2.31 9.92
N GLY A 136 -8.02 -1.97 11.01
CA GLY A 136 -8.32 -0.59 11.39
C GLY A 136 -8.57 -0.47 12.89
N VAL A 137 -9.75 0.02 13.27
CA VAL A 137 -10.10 0.24 14.69
C VAL A 137 -10.17 -1.08 15.44
N ARG A 138 -9.44 -1.15 16.57
CA ARG A 138 -9.49 -2.24 17.55
C ARG A 138 -8.94 -1.76 18.90
N PRO A 139 -9.25 -2.46 20.01
CA PRO A 139 -8.52 -2.26 21.26
C PRO A 139 -7.02 -2.50 21.05
N ASP A 140 -6.21 -1.61 21.62
CA ASP A 140 -4.75 -1.65 21.57
C ASP A 140 -4.19 -0.91 22.79
N ALA A 141 -2.97 -1.24 23.18
CA ALA A 141 -2.24 -0.54 24.24
C ALA A 141 -1.88 0.89 23.82
N LEU A 142 -1.65 1.12 22.52
CA LEU A 142 -1.32 2.43 21.97
C LEU A 142 -2.54 3.08 21.33
N ARG A 143 -2.59 4.41 21.34
CA ARG A 143 -3.81 5.17 21.01
C ARG A 143 -4.25 5.10 19.54
N TRP A 144 -3.39 4.66 18.61
CA TRP A 144 -3.64 4.89 17.18
C TRP A 144 -4.78 4.04 16.62
N HIS A 145 -4.78 2.72 16.86
CA HIS A 145 -5.91 1.88 16.46
C HIS A 145 -7.21 2.24 17.20
N PRO A 146 -7.23 2.40 18.54
CA PRO A 146 -8.45 2.78 19.28
C PRO A 146 -9.08 4.09 18.80
N ASN A 147 -8.28 5.06 18.36
CA ASN A 147 -8.76 6.37 17.92
C ASN A 147 -8.96 6.49 16.40
N GLY A 148 -8.88 5.38 15.65
CA GLY A 148 -9.10 5.38 14.20
C GLY A 148 -8.02 6.07 13.38
N LEU A 149 -6.79 6.10 13.88
CA LEU A 149 -5.64 6.75 13.27
C LEU A 149 -4.73 5.78 12.50
N ALA A 150 -4.89 4.48 12.70
CA ALA A 150 -4.00 3.46 12.15
C ALA A 150 -4.70 2.45 11.23
N LEU A 151 -3.93 1.91 10.30
CA LEU A 151 -4.29 0.81 9.41
C LEU A 151 -3.22 -0.27 9.43
N ASP A 152 -3.65 -1.54 9.38
CA ASP A 152 -2.77 -2.69 9.20
C ASP A 152 -3.04 -3.28 7.80
N VAL A 153 -2.18 -2.98 6.82
CA VAL A 153 -2.33 -3.44 5.43
C VAL A 153 -1.68 -4.81 5.29
N MET A 154 -2.49 -5.88 5.27
CA MET A 154 -2.00 -7.26 5.33
C MET A 154 -1.32 -7.67 4.02
N ILE A 155 -0.08 -8.14 4.10
CA ILE A 155 0.72 -8.50 2.93
C ILE A 155 0.59 -10.01 2.67
N PRO A 156 0.13 -10.44 1.47
CA PRO A 156 0.09 -11.85 1.13
C PRO A 156 1.51 -12.44 1.00
N ASN A 157 1.72 -13.63 1.56
CA ASN A 157 3.01 -14.33 1.56
C ASN A 157 4.18 -13.40 1.99
N PRO A 158 4.11 -12.79 3.18
CA PRO A 158 4.91 -11.60 3.51
C PRO A 158 6.41 -11.87 3.70
N SER A 159 6.79 -13.14 3.87
CA SER A 159 8.19 -13.59 3.92
C SER A 159 8.77 -13.90 2.53
N SER A 160 7.94 -13.95 1.48
CA SER A 160 8.40 -14.17 0.10
C SER A 160 9.02 -12.89 -0.48
N ALA A 161 9.88 -13.03 -1.49
CA ALA A 161 10.45 -11.89 -2.21
C ALA A 161 9.36 -10.98 -2.80
N ALA A 162 8.28 -11.56 -3.34
CA ALA A 162 7.15 -10.81 -3.89
C ALA A 162 6.38 -10.05 -2.80
N GLY A 163 6.12 -10.68 -1.65
CA GLY A 163 5.47 -10.04 -0.51
C GLY A 163 6.30 -8.88 0.06
N ILE A 164 7.61 -9.08 0.21
CA ILE A 164 8.54 -8.03 0.64
C ILE A 164 8.54 -6.86 -0.34
N ALA A 165 8.62 -7.14 -1.65
CA ALA A 165 8.56 -6.12 -2.68
C ALA A 165 7.23 -5.35 -2.65
N LEU A 166 6.11 -6.04 -2.45
CA LEU A 166 4.80 -5.43 -2.30
C LEU A 166 4.73 -4.50 -1.09
N GLY A 167 5.15 -4.96 0.09
CA GLY A 167 5.20 -4.13 1.30
C GLY A 167 6.07 -2.89 1.11
N ASN A 168 7.23 -3.03 0.44
CA ASN A 168 8.10 -1.91 0.10
C ASN A 168 7.40 -0.89 -0.81
N ARG A 169 6.65 -1.35 -1.83
CA ARG A 169 5.86 -0.47 -2.70
C ARG A 169 4.78 0.28 -1.93
N ILE A 170 4.10 -0.37 -0.99
CA ILE A 170 3.04 0.26 -0.18
C ILE A 170 3.64 1.34 0.75
N VAL A 171 4.78 1.07 1.40
CA VAL A 171 5.49 2.09 2.19
C VAL A 171 5.88 3.28 1.31
N ALA A 172 6.51 3.03 0.16
CA ALA A 172 6.90 4.09 -0.77
C ALA A 172 5.70 4.90 -1.26
N TYR A 173 4.58 4.23 -1.54
CA TYR A 173 3.32 4.86 -1.93
C TYR A 173 2.76 5.75 -0.82
N ALA A 174 2.72 5.26 0.42
CA ALA A 174 2.25 6.02 1.57
C ALA A 174 3.09 7.28 1.78
N LEU A 175 4.42 7.15 1.73
CA LEU A 175 5.35 8.28 1.88
C LEU A 175 5.20 9.30 0.74
N LYS A 176 5.04 8.84 -0.51
CA LYS A 176 4.80 9.73 -1.66
C LYS A 176 3.49 10.52 -1.53
N ASN A 177 2.50 9.96 -0.83
CA ASN A 177 1.20 10.57 -0.57
C ASN A 177 1.07 11.16 0.84
N ALA A 178 2.19 11.38 1.55
CA ALA A 178 2.16 11.71 2.97
C ALA A 178 1.29 12.93 3.30
N ASP A 179 1.40 14.01 2.52
CA ASP A 179 0.57 15.21 2.72
C ASP A 179 -0.92 14.93 2.48
N ARG A 180 -1.24 14.16 1.43
CA ARG A 180 -2.61 13.78 1.08
C ARG A 180 -3.27 12.97 2.20
N PHE A 181 -2.52 12.02 2.76
CA PHE A 181 -2.97 11.14 3.85
C PHE A 181 -2.80 11.74 5.25
N ALA A 182 -2.23 12.95 5.37
CA ALA A 182 -1.74 13.47 6.64
C ALA A 182 -0.94 12.40 7.42
N LEU A 183 -0.07 11.68 6.71
CA LEU A 183 0.69 10.56 7.25
C LEU A 183 1.57 11.03 8.41
N GLN A 184 1.53 10.28 9.50
CA GLN A 184 2.46 10.44 10.62
C GLN A 184 3.68 9.55 10.39
N ASP A 185 3.45 8.26 10.13
CA ASP A 185 4.51 7.27 9.92
C ASP A 185 3.98 6.00 9.22
N ALA A 186 4.93 5.18 8.79
CA ALA A 186 4.69 3.81 8.38
C ALA A 186 5.70 2.87 9.05
N ILE A 187 5.30 1.62 9.33
CA ILE A 187 6.20 0.60 9.86
C ILE A 187 6.12 -0.63 8.96
N TRP A 188 7.28 -1.12 8.55
CA TRP A 188 7.41 -2.36 7.78
C TRP A 188 8.71 -3.06 8.12
N ARG A 189 8.60 -4.34 8.48
CA ARG A 189 9.72 -5.26 8.79
C ARG A 189 10.76 -4.64 9.71
N GLY A 190 10.31 -4.16 10.86
CA GLY A 190 11.15 -3.61 11.91
C GLY A 190 11.74 -2.23 11.61
N THR A 191 11.33 -1.60 10.52
CA THR A 191 11.77 -0.25 10.12
C THR A 191 10.64 0.75 10.28
N TYR A 192 10.92 1.85 10.96
CA TYR A 192 10.04 3.00 11.14
C TYR A 192 10.36 4.06 10.08
N TYR A 193 9.36 4.47 9.31
CA TYR A 193 9.48 5.42 8.21
C TYR A 193 8.67 6.68 8.50
N THR A 194 9.21 7.85 8.14
CA THR A 194 8.56 9.15 8.30
C THR A 194 8.53 9.93 6.99
N PRO A 195 7.50 10.78 6.75
CA PRO A 195 7.39 11.61 5.54
C PRO A 195 8.61 12.47 5.19
N GLY A 196 9.45 12.83 6.17
CA GLY A 196 10.67 13.61 5.96
C GLY A 196 11.86 12.81 5.40
N GLY A 197 11.65 11.56 4.95
CA GLY A 197 12.71 10.68 4.46
C GLY A 197 13.47 9.94 5.57
N GLY A 198 13.03 10.07 6.82
CA GLY A 198 13.62 9.31 7.92
C GLY A 198 13.23 7.84 7.85
N ALA A 199 14.23 6.95 7.90
CA ALA A 199 14.06 5.50 8.03
C ALA A 199 14.97 5.00 9.16
N GLN A 200 14.38 4.35 10.17
CA GLN A 200 15.09 3.87 11.36
C GLN A 200 14.76 2.40 11.59
N SER A 201 15.76 1.53 11.43
CA SER A 201 15.64 0.13 11.85
C SER A 201 15.74 0.07 13.38
N GLY A 202 14.80 -0.61 14.02
CA GLY A 202 14.70 -0.63 15.49
C GLY A 202 13.98 -1.84 16.07
N GLY A 203 13.72 -2.88 15.28
CA GLY A 203 13.03 -4.07 15.77
C GLY A 203 11.54 -3.85 16.04
N TYR A 204 10.91 -2.90 15.35
CA TYR A 204 9.49 -2.54 15.53
C TYR A 204 8.47 -3.65 15.14
N GLY A 205 8.89 -4.87 14.81
CA GLY A 205 7.96 -5.94 14.37
C GLY A 205 7.41 -5.72 12.96
N HIS A 206 6.11 -5.96 12.74
CA HIS A 206 5.41 -5.69 11.46
C HIS A 206 6.00 -6.44 10.27
N TYR A 207 6.13 -7.76 10.39
CA TYR A 207 6.71 -8.61 9.34
C TYR A 207 5.69 -9.21 8.38
N ASP A 208 4.40 -9.13 8.71
CA ASP A 208 3.26 -9.68 7.99
C ASP A 208 2.33 -8.61 7.39
N HIS A 209 2.41 -7.36 7.87
CA HIS A 209 1.64 -6.23 7.37
C HIS A 209 2.43 -4.92 7.37
N VAL A 210 2.03 -3.98 6.50
CA VAL A 210 2.49 -2.58 6.57
C VAL A 210 1.54 -1.81 7.48
N HIS A 211 2.06 -1.26 8.57
CA HIS A 211 1.29 -0.38 9.44
C HIS A 211 1.41 1.06 8.98
N LEU A 212 0.29 1.76 8.90
CA LEU A 212 0.22 3.17 8.52
C LEU A 212 -0.48 3.96 9.62
N THR A 213 0.18 4.99 10.15
CA THR A 213 -0.41 5.92 11.10
C THR A 213 -0.67 7.26 10.42
N THR A 214 -1.87 7.80 10.57
CA THR A 214 -2.20 9.17 10.14
C THR A 214 -2.32 10.11 11.33
N LYS A 215 -2.26 11.41 11.08
CA LYS A 215 -2.59 12.47 12.05
C LYS A 215 -4.10 12.59 12.28
N GLY A 216 -4.91 11.81 11.54
CA GLY A 216 -6.36 11.85 11.58
C GLY A 216 -6.95 12.94 10.69
N GLY A 217 -8.16 13.36 11.01
CA GLY A 217 -8.89 14.37 10.24
C GLY A 217 -10.29 14.62 10.79
N GLY A 218 -10.52 14.25 12.05
CA GLY A 218 -11.84 14.12 12.62
C GLY A 218 -12.54 12.84 12.18
N TYR A 219 -13.64 12.52 12.86
CA TYR A 219 -14.54 11.46 12.43
C TYR A 219 -15.44 11.97 11.30
N PRO A 220 -15.77 11.12 10.31
CA PRO A 220 -16.67 11.48 9.22
C PRO A 220 -18.04 11.95 9.74
N THR A 221 -18.59 12.95 9.06
CA THR A 221 -19.92 13.52 9.29
C THR A 221 -20.91 13.12 8.19
N GLY A 222 -20.44 12.44 7.12
CA GLY A 222 -21.26 11.87 6.06
C GLY A 222 -21.22 12.66 4.74
N GLY A 223 -20.56 13.81 4.70
CA GLY A 223 -20.39 14.64 3.50
C GLY A 223 -19.02 14.54 2.85
N GLU A 224 -18.12 13.70 3.37
CA GLU A 224 -16.74 13.62 2.91
C GLU A 224 -16.63 12.96 1.53
N LEU A 225 -15.84 13.59 0.66
CA LEU A 225 -15.48 13.03 -0.65
C LEU A 225 -14.03 12.54 -0.60
N TYR A 226 -13.85 11.25 -0.88
CA TYR A 226 -12.55 10.61 -0.95
C TYR A 226 -12.10 10.55 -2.40
N LEU A 227 -11.19 11.42 -2.81
CA LEU A 227 -10.78 11.57 -4.21
C LEU A 227 -9.40 10.99 -4.45
N ARG A 228 -9.22 10.35 -5.60
CA ARG A 228 -7.96 9.79 -6.13
C ARG A 228 -7.08 10.88 -6.74
#